data_AF-A0A645A980-F1
#
_entry.id   AF-A0A645A980-F1
#
_cell.length_a   1.000
_cell.length_b   1.000
_cell.length_c   1.000
_cell.angle_alpha   90.00
_cell.angle_beta   90.00
_cell.angle_gamma   90.00
#
_symmetry.space_group_name_H-M   'P 1'
#
loop_
_entity.id
_entity.type
_entity.pdbx_description
1 polymer ?
#
loop_
_entity_poly.entity_id
_entity_poly.type
_entity_poly.pdbx_seq_one_letter_code
_entity_poly.pdbx_strand_id
1 'polypeptide(L)'
;MNKAFNKYGLPLLIVIIGGWLIRLLNQYLNNGVILTVIIALLLFAFGISIQPKRRYKTWLKKLLIAFIFIYLILFDLGYFRFRFLVQVFDWLAIEQLEFNLLYLFLGWLFFD
;
A
#
# COMPACT_ATOMS: atom_id res chain seq x y z
N MET A 1 11.59 20.69 -11.99
CA MET A 1 11.25 20.46 -10.57
C MET A 1 12.51 20.16 -9.79
N ASN A 2 12.68 20.76 -8.60
CA ASN A 2 13.89 20.66 -7.78
C ASN A 2 14.08 19.21 -7.26
N LYS A 3 15.32 18.68 -7.24
CA LYS A 3 15.59 17.29 -6.80
C LYS A 3 15.08 16.99 -5.38
N ALA A 4 15.09 17.98 -4.50
CA ALA A 4 14.55 17.89 -3.14
C ALA A 4 13.01 17.75 -3.12
N PHE A 5 12.31 18.44 -4.04
CA PHE A 5 10.85 18.37 -4.14
C PHE A 5 10.38 16.99 -4.59
N ASN A 6 11.08 16.36 -5.54
CA ASN A 6 10.75 15.00 -5.95
C ASN A 6 11.04 13.95 -4.88
N LYS A 7 12.01 14.20 -4.00
CA LYS A 7 12.43 13.25 -2.96
C LYS A 7 11.62 13.35 -1.68
N TYR A 8 11.14 14.54 -1.31
CA TYR A 8 10.44 14.78 -0.05
C TYR A 8 9.06 15.43 -0.22
N GLY A 9 8.92 16.33 -1.21
CA GLY A 9 7.65 17.03 -1.47
C GLY A 9 6.56 16.13 -2.04
N LEU A 10 6.89 15.27 -3.02
CA LEU A 10 5.96 14.31 -3.61
C LEU A 10 5.37 13.33 -2.58
N PRO A 11 6.18 12.65 -1.74
CA PRO A 11 5.66 11.80 -0.67
C PRO A 11 4.74 12.55 0.28
N LEU A 12 5.14 13.73 0.75
CA LEU A 12 4.33 14.55 1.67
C LEU A 12 2.98 14.95 1.05
N LEU A 13 2.97 15.33 -0.22
CA LEU A 13 1.72 15.65 -0.93
C LEU A 13 0.80 14.44 -1.02
N ILE A 14 1.32 13.24 -1.28
CA ILE A 14 0.52 12.01 -1.34
C ILE A 14 -0.15 11.73 0.02
N VAL A 15 0.56 11.94 1.13
CA VAL A 15 0.00 11.71 2.48
C VAL A 15 -1.06 12.76 2.83
N ILE A 16 -0.76 14.04 2.60
CA ILE A 16 -1.68 15.13 2.97
C ILE A 16 -2.95 15.08 2.11
N ILE A 17 -2.79 14.96 0.80
CA ILE A 17 -3.93 14.91 -0.14
C ILE A 17 -4.67 13.58 0.02
N GLY A 18 -3.93 12.46 0.13
CA GLY A 18 -4.52 11.14 0.31
C GLY A 18 -5.35 11.04 1.59
N GLY A 19 -4.84 11.54 2.71
CA GLY A 19 -5.58 11.54 3.99
C GLY A 19 -6.85 12.39 3.93
N TRP A 20 -6.79 13.56 3.29
CA TRP A 20 -7.97 14.40 3.09
C TRP A 20 -9.01 13.73 2.18
N LEU A 21 -8.55 13.10 1.10
CA LEU A 21 -9.39 12.41 0.12
C LEU A 21 -10.06 11.17 0.73
N ILE A 22 -9.35 10.38 1.55
CA ILE A 22 -9.93 9.25 2.29
C ILE A 22 -11.06 9.73 3.21
N ARG A 23 -10.88 10.85 3.94
CA ARG A 23 -11.93 11.39 4.82
C ARG A 23 -13.19 11.79 4.03
N LEU A 24 -13.02 12.47 2.89
CA LEU A 24 -14.13 12.81 2.02
C LEU A 24 -14.84 11.56 1.49
N LEU A 25 -14.09 10.62 0.95
CA LEU A 25 -14.67 9.39 0.40
C LEU A 25 -15.40 8.57 1.48
N ASN A 26 -14.90 8.55 2.71
CA ASN A 26 -15.56 7.87 3.81
C ASN A 26 -16.94 8.50 4.10
N GLN A 27 -17.02 9.83 4.04
CA GLN A 27 -18.26 10.57 4.24
C GLN A 27 -19.30 10.32 3.13
N TYR A 28 -18.88 10.17 1.87
CA TYR A 28 -19.80 10.05 0.73
C TYR A 28 -20.14 8.61 0.32
N LEU A 29 -19.19 7.68 0.38
CA LEU A 29 -19.39 6.32 -0.13
C LEU A 29 -19.83 5.34 0.96
N ASN A 30 -19.45 5.59 2.23
CA ASN A 30 -19.70 4.72 3.39
C ASN A 30 -19.54 3.22 3.09
N ASN A 31 -18.57 2.86 2.24
CA ASN A 31 -18.32 1.50 1.80
C ASN A 31 -16.90 1.11 2.19
N GLY A 32 -16.79 0.29 3.24
CA GLY A 32 -15.52 -0.15 3.81
C GLY A 32 -14.61 -0.85 2.79
N VAL A 33 -15.18 -1.60 1.84
CA VAL A 33 -14.40 -2.31 0.82
C VAL A 33 -13.65 -1.34 -0.08
N ILE A 34 -14.38 -0.33 -0.59
CA ILE A 34 -13.80 0.68 -1.49
C ILE A 34 -12.74 1.49 -0.76
N LEU A 35 -13.00 1.84 0.51
CA LEU A 35 -12.04 2.57 1.34
C LEU A 35 -10.75 1.79 1.56
N THR A 36 -10.83 0.51 1.93
CA THR A 36 -9.65 -0.34 2.13
C THR A 36 -8.79 -0.42 0.86
N VAL A 37 -9.42 -0.61 -0.31
CA VAL A 37 -8.70 -0.64 -1.60
C VAL A 37 -8.01 0.70 -1.89
N ILE A 38 -8.70 1.82 -1.67
CA ILE A 38 -8.13 3.16 -1.91
C ILE A 38 -6.97 3.46 -0.96
N ILE A 39 -7.09 3.08 0.31
CA ILE A 39 -6.03 3.22 1.31
C ILE A 39 -4.80 2.40 0.88
N ALA A 40 -4.99 1.13 0.51
CA ALA A 40 -3.91 0.28 0.05
C ALA A 40 -3.20 0.86 -1.19
N LEU A 41 -3.95 1.36 -2.17
CA LEU A 41 -3.40 1.99 -3.37
C LEU A 41 -2.62 3.27 -3.05
N LEU A 42 -3.12 4.11 -2.14
CA LEU A 42 -2.45 5.34 -1.71
C LEU A 42 -1.13 5.03 -1.01
N LEU A 43 -1.12 4.04 -0.12
CA LEU A 43 0.09 3.62 0.59
C LEU A 43 1.12 2.99 -0.35
N PHE A 44 0.67 2.19 -1.31
CA PHE A 44 1.52 1.63 -2.34
C PHE A 44 2.15 2.72 -3.23
N ALA A 45 1.35 3.70 -3.65
CA ALA A 45 1.84 4.85 -4.42
C ALA A 45 2.83 5.71 -3.60
N PHE A 46 2.57 5.87 -2.31
CA PHE A 46 3.50 6.53 -1.39
C PHE A 46 4.83 5.77 -1.29
N GLY A 47 4.79 4.45 -1.12
CA GLY A 47 5.99 3.59 -1.13
C GLY A 47 6.82 3.77 -2.41
N ILE A 48 6.16 3.76 -3.57
CA ILE A 48 6.79 4.01 -4.88
C ILE A 48 7.46 5.39 -4.93
N SER A 49 6.83 6.40 -4.32
CA SER A 49 7.31 7.78 -4.35
C SER A 49 8.61 7.98 -3.55
N ILE A 50 8.80 7.21 -2.48
CA ILE A 50 9.98 7.28 -1.61
C ILE A 50 11.19 6.56 -2.23
N GLN A 51 10.96 5.63 -3.15
CA GLN A 51 12.04 4.79 -3.70
C GLN A 51 13.11 5.64 -4.41
N PRO A 52 14.36 5.68 -3.90
CA PRO A 52 15.37 6.64 -4.36
C PRO A 52 16.02 6.23 -5.69
N LYS A 53 15.96 4.94 -6.05
CA LYS A 53 16.49 4.41 -7.31
C LYS A 53 15.45 3.48 -7.92
N ARG A 54 14.93 3.85 -9.09
CA ARG A 54 13.99 3.02 -9.83
C ARG A 54 14.75 2.15 -10.82
N ARG A 55 14.82 0.85 -10.57
CA ARG A 55 15.36 -0.14 -11.50
C ARG A 55 14.20 -0.76 -12.28
N TYR A 56 14.21 -0.58 -13.59
CA TYR A 56 13.06 -0.96 -14.42
C TYR A 56 13.15 -2.36 -15.03
N LYS A 57 14.31 -3.02 -14.96
CA LYS A 57 14.62 -4.22 -15.77
C LYS A 57 13.95 -5.51 -15.30
N THR A 58 13.56 -5.62 -14.03
CA THR A 58 12.99 -6.85 -13.44
C THR A 58 11.46 -6.87 -13.48
N TRP A 59 10.88 -7.30 -14.61
CA TRP A 59 9.42 -7.41 -14.76
C TRP A 59 8.80 -8.51 -13.89
N LEU A 60 9.49 -9.63 -13.72
CA LEU A 60 9.01 -10.78 -12.93
C LEU A 60 8.86 -10.42 -11.45
N LYS A 61 9.81 -9.66 -10.89
CA LYS A 61 9.70 -9.15 -9.51
C LYS A 61 8.48 -8.24 -9.34
N LYS A 62 8.23 -7.34 -10.30
CA LYS A 62 7.05 -6.46 -10.29
C LYS A 62 5.75 -7.24 -10.30
N LEU A 63 5.69 -8.29 -11.13
CA LEU A 63 4.52 -9.17 -11.19
C LEU A 63 4.29 -9.88 -9.84
N LEU A 64 5.36 -10.42 -9.24
CA LEU A 64 5.28 -11.09 -7.95
C LEU A 64 4.81 -10.13 -6.84
N ILE A 65 5.35 -8.90 -6.80
CA ILE A 65 4.95 -7.87 -5.84
C ILE A 65 3.49 -7.47 -6.03
N ALA A 66 3.04 -7.27 -7.28
CA ALA A 66 1.65 -6.95 -7.58
C ALA A 66 0.71 -8.08 -7.15
N PHE A 67 1.12 -9.34 -7.35
CA PHE A 67 0.36 -10.50 -6.90
C PHE A 67 0.24 -10.55 -5.37
N ILE A 68 1.34 -10.34 -4.63
CA ILE A 68 1.31 -10.27 -3.16
C ILE A 68 0.45 -9.10 -2.68
N PHE A 69 0.54 -7.94 -3.34
CA PHE A 69 -0.25 -6.76 -3.00
C PHE A 69 -1.75 -7.01 -3.13
N ILE A 70 -2.19 -7.60 -4.25
CA ILE A 70 -3.59 -7.97 -4.46
C ILE A 70 -4.02 -9.02 -3.44
N TYR A 71 -3.18 -10.01 -3.16
CA TYR A 71 -3.45 -11.02 -2.15
C TYR A 71 -3.67 -10.40 -0.75
N LEU A 72 -2.82 -9.46 -0.33
CA LEU A 72 -2.98 -8.77 0.96
C LEU A 72 -4.27 -7.95 1.02
N ILE A 73 -4.65 -7.25 -0.06
CA ILE A 73 -5.94 -6.53 -0.11
C ILE A 73 -7.10 -7.51 0.09
N LEU A 74 -7.08 -8.65 -0.60
CA LEU A 74 -8.13 -9.67 -0.46
C LEU A 74 -8.14 -10.32 0.93
N PHE A 75 -6.98 -10.43 1.57
CA PHE A 75 -6.86 -10.91 2.94
C PHE A 75 -7.44 -9.91 3.95
N ASP A 76 -7.10 -8.63 3.82
CA ASP A 76 -7.57 -7.51 4.64
C ASP A 76 -9.10 -7.35 4.56
N LEU A 77 -9.66 -7.51 3.35
CA LEU A 77 -11.11 -7.57 3.11
C LEU A 77 -11.79 -8.85 3.64
N GLY A 78 -11.02 -9.85 4.06
CA GLY A 78 -11.53 -11.12 4.59
C GLY A 78 -12.00 -12.12 3.54
N TYR A 79 -11.78 -11.87 2.25
CA TYR A 79 -12.20 -12.77 1.17
C TYR A 79 -11.33 -14.02 1.04
N PHE A 80 -10.02 -13.90 1.30
CA PHE A 80 -9.07 -15.01 1.20
C PHE A 80 -8.26 -15.16 2.49
N ARG A 81 -8.64 -16.13 3.33
CA ARG A 81 -7.97 -16.43 4.60
C ARG A 81 -7.40 -17.85 4.60
N PHE A 82 -6.13 -17.98 4.26
CA PHE A 82 -5.41 -19.25 4.41
C PHE A 82 -5.12 -19.50 5.90
N ARG A 83 -5.56 -20.65 6.43
CA ARG A 83 -5.46 -20.99 7.86
C ARG A 83 -4.04 -20.87 8.43
N PHE A 84 -3.04 -21.28 7.66
CA PHE A 84 -1.64 -21.17 8.06
C PHE A 84 -1.19 -19.69 8.16
N LEU A 85 -1.52 -18.88 7.16
CA LEU A 85 -1.20 -17.44 7.15
C LEU A 85 -1.92 -16.68 8.27
N VAL A 86 -3.16 -17.03 8.56
CA VAL A 86 -3.91 -16.46 9.70
C VAL A 86 -3.18 -16.76 11.01
N GLN A 87 -2.76 -18.01 11.26
CA GLN A 87 -2.00 -18.35 12.46
C GLN A 87 -0.69 -17.59 12.58
N VAL A 88 0.03 -17.41 11.47
CA VAL A 88 1.28 -16.63 11.47
C VAL A 88 0.99 -15.16 11.77
N PHE A 89 -0.04 -14.58 11.17
CA PHE A 89 -0.40 -13.18 11.37
C PHE A 89 -0.93 -12.91 12.79
N ASP A 90 -1.73 -13.82 13.33
CA ASP A 90 -2.19 -13.77 14.73
C ASP A 90 -1.01 -13.89 15.71
N TRP A 91 -0.04 -14.78 15.42
CA TRP A 91 1.17 -14.92 16.22
C TRP A 91 2.06 -13.68 16.18
N LEU A 92 2.15 -13.02 15.01
CA LEU A 92 2.87 -11.77 14.81
C LEU A 92 2.09 -10.53 15.28
N ALA A 93 0.85 -10.70 15.76
CA ALA A 93 -0.05 -9.62 16.14
C ALA A 93 -0.21 -8.56 15.02
N ILE A 94 -0.40 -9.01 13.78
CA ILE A 94 -0.59 -8.11 12.63
C ILE A 94 -2.00 -7.51 12.70
N GLU A 95 -2.07 -6.22 13.00
CA GLU A 95 -3.28 -5.42 12.95
C GLU A 95 -3.28 -4.51 11.71
N GLN A 96 -4.23 -3.57 11.66
CA GLN A 96 -4.42 -2.67 10.52
C GLN A 96 -3.18 -1.83 10.22
N LEU A 97 -2.42 -1.43 11.25
CA LEU A 97 -1.23 -0.61 11.09
C LEU A 97 -0.14 -1.37 10.33
N GLU A 98 0.05 -2.65 10.66
CA GLU A 98 1.01 -3.54 10.03
C GLU A 98 0.64 -3.82 8.58
N PHE A 99 -0.65 -4.02 8.26
CA PHE A 99 -1.12 -4.09 6.87
C PHE A 99 -0.79 -2.81 6.09
N ASN A 100 -1.02 -1.64 6.69
CA ASN A 100 -0.68 -0.37 6.06
C ASN A 100 0.82 -0.24 5.78
N LEU A 101 1.68 -0.68 6.72
CA LEU A 101 3.12 -0.71 6.53
C LEU A 101 3.55 -1.71 5.44
N LEU A 102 2.88 -2.86 5.34
CA LEU A 102 3.13 -3.84 4.27
C LEU A 102 2.77 -3.28 2.88
N TYR A 103 1.65 -2.58 2.73
CA TYR A 103 1.30 -1.91 1.47
C TYR A 103 2.36 -0.88 1.05
N LEU A 104 2.84 -0.09 2.01
CA LEU A 104 3.90 0.88 1.80
C LEU A 104 5.21 0.20 1.40
N PHE A 105 5.60 -0.87 2.11
CA PHE A 105 6.81 -1.64 1.82
C PHE A 105 6.77 -2.27 0.44
N LEU A 106 5.64 -2.86 0.03
CA LEU A 106 5.47 -3.43 -1.31
C LEU A 106 5.60 -2.36 -2.40
N GLY A 107 5.06 -1.16 -2.15
CA GLY A 107 5.23 -0.03 -3.06
C GLY A 107 6.70 0.39 -3.21
N TRP A 108 7.43 0.44 -2.10
CA TRP A 108 8.86 0.74 -2.11
C TRP A 108 9.67 -0.32 -2.88
N LEU A 109 9.36 -1.60 -2.66
CA LEU A 109 10.05 -2.73 -3.29
C LEU A 109 9.72 -2.89 -4.79
N PHE A 110 8.58 -2.35 -5.25
CA PHE A 110 8.11 -2.49 -6.64
C PHE A 110 9.11 -2.00 -7.70
N PHE A 111 9.96 -1.03 -7.37
CA PHE A 111 10.97 -0.48 -8.29
C PHE A 111 12.42 -0.80 -7.89
N ASP A 112 12.65 -1.72 -6.95
CA ASP A 112 14.00 -2.24 -6.65
C ASP A 112 14.46 -3.36 -7.62
#